data_AF-A0A2V6K0B6-F1
#
_entry.id   AF-A0A2V6K0B6-F1
#
_cell.length_a   1.000
_cell.length_b   1.000
_cell.length_c   1.000
_cell.angle_alpha   90.00
_cell.angle_beta   90.00
_cell.angle_gamma   90.00
#
_symmetry.space_group_name_H-M   'P 1'
#
loop_
_entity.id
_entity.type
_entity.pdbx_description
1 polymer ?
#
loop_
_entity_poly.entity_id
_entity_poly.type
_entity_poly.pdbx_seq_one_letter_code
_entity_poly.pdbx_strand_id
1 'polypeptide(L)'
;MSSEEFTDFKRYVHAQQGAVADHSKVPSFFEVQGRMPLGIVDETEESISYGTVVKLEKKDQSEHSSELVGAINIAFQLKGESLSLYVFDVVKDPNDVTKIKALAKQWLQCIRHQNT
;
A
#
# COMPACT_ATOMS: atom_id res chain seq x y z
N MET A 1 -3.08 18.64 -2.96
CA MET A 1 -4.19 18.81 -2.01
C MET A 1 -3.76 19.83 -0.99
N SER A 2 -4.66 20.71 -0.55
CA SER A 2 -4.42 21.56 0.63
C SER A 2 -4.30 20.70 1.90
N SER A 3 -3.90 21.31 3.02
CA SER A 3 -3.88 20.62 4.33
C SER A 3 -5.28 20.15 4.76
N GLU A 4 -6.31 20.94 4.48
CA GLU A 4 -7.70 20.57 4.76
C GLU A 4 -8.16 19.39 3.90
N GLU A 5 -7.89 19.44 2.58
CA GLU A 5 -8.20 18.34 1.66
C GLU A 5 -7.45 17.05 2.04
N PHE A 6 -6.20 17.16 2.52
CA PHE A 6 -5.45 16.00 3.00
C PHE A 6 -6.05 15.42 4.29
N THR A 7 -6.51 16.27 5.20
CA THR A 7 -7.22 15.83 6.42
C THR A 7 -8.53 15.12 6.07
N ASP A 8 -9.28 15.65 5.12
CA ASP A 8 -10.51 15.03 4.63
C ASP A 8 -10.23 13.70 3.92
N PHE A 9 -9.13 13.62 3.16
CA PHE A 9 -8.66 12.37 2.57
C PHE A 9 -8.34 11.32 3.64
N LYS A 10 -7.59 11.68 4.71
CA LYS A 10 -7.36 10.76 5.83
C LYS A 10 -8.67 10.30 6.46
N ARG A 11 -9.65 11.21 6.65
CA ARG A 11 -10.98 10.85 7.15
C ARG A 11 -11.71 9.86 6.25
N TYR A 12 -11.60 10.02 4.92
CA TYR A 12 -12.13 9.05 3.95
C TYR A 12 -11.46 7.68 4.10
N VAL A 13 -10.12 7.62 4.19
CA VAL A 13 -9.39 6.36 4.39
C VAL A 13 -9.81 5.67 5.69
N HIS A 14 -9.97 6.42 6.78
CA HIS A 14 -10.50 5.94 8.07
C HIS A 14 -11.92 5.39 7.95
N ALA A 15 -12.82 6.08 7.24
CA ALA A 15 -14.19 5.62 7.01
C ALA A 15 -14.22 4.28 6.24
N GLN A 16 -13.25 4.05 5.35
CA GLN A 16 -13.07 2.77 4.66
C GLN A 16 -12.26 1.74 5.47
N GLN A 17 -11.84 2.07 6.70
CA GLN A 17 -10.92 1.26 7.52
C GLN A 17 -9.63 0.86 6.77
N GLY A 18 -9.16 1.73 5.86
CA GLY A 18 -8.01 1.46 4.98
C GLY A 18 -8.29 0.50 3.81
N ALA A 19 -9.52 -0.02 3.65
CA ALA A 19 -9.94 -0.85 2.52
C ALA A 19 -10.33 0.00 1.29
N VAL A 20 -9.47 0.96 0.93
CA VAL A 20 -9.67 1.79 -0.26
C VAL A 20 -9.46 0.93 -1.51
N ALA A 21 -10.37 1.06 -2.49
CA ALA A 21 -10.32 0.27 -3.71
C ALA A 21 -9.03 0.52 -4.50
N ASP A 22 -8.23 -0.54 -4.68
CA ASP A 22 -7.04 -0.52 -5.52
C ASP A 22 -7.38 -0.97 -6.95
N HIS A 23 -7.29 -0.02 -7.89
CA HIS A 23 -7.53 -0.21 -9.32
C HIS A 23 -6.25 -0.56 -10.11
N SER A 24 -5.15 -0.85 -9.42
CA SER A 24 -3.91 -1.30 -10.06
C SER A 24 -4.16 -2.57 -10.88
N LYS A 25 -3.69 -2.55 -12.13
CA LYS A 25 -3.81 -3.70 -13.02
C LYS A 25 -2.76 -4.73 -12.68
N VAL A 26 -3.20 -5.95 -12.43
CA VAL A 26 -2.30 -7.10 -12.30
C VAL A 26 -1.83 -7.51 -13.71
N PRO A 27 -0.53 -7.85 -13.89
CA PRO A 27 -0.04 -8.34 -15.18
C PRO A 27 -0.85 -9.55 -15.69
N SER A 28 -1.06 -9.63 -17.00
CA SER A 28 -2.01 -10.59 -17.62
C SER A 28 -1.68 -12.06 -17.40
N PHE A 29 -0.41 -12.38 -17.12
CA PHE A 29 0.08 -13.74 -16.84
C PHE A 29 -0.19 -14.21 -15.40
N PHE A 30 -0.70 -13.33 -14.54
CA PHE A 30 -1.19 -13.66 -13.21
C PHE A 30 -2.73 -13.64 -13.15
N GLU A 31 -3.27 -14.42 -12.24
CA GLU A 31 -4.65 -14.39 -11.79
C GLU A 31 -4.72 -14.03 -10.30
N VAL A 32 -5.69 -13.18 -9.94
CA VAL A 32 -5.92 -12.79 -8.55
C VAL A 32 -6.82 -13.80 -7.88
N GLN A 33 -6.27 -14.53 -6.91
CA GLN A 33 -7.02 -15.55 -6.16
C GLN A 33 -7.70 -14.97 -4.91
N GLY A 34 -7.21 -13.84 -4.42
CA GLY A 34 -7.78 -13.20 -3.24
C GLY A 34 -7.07 -11.90 -2.89
N ARG A 35 -7.76 -11.07 -2.11
CA ARG A 35 -7.25 -9.84 -1.53
C ARG A 35 -7.56 -9.83 -0.04
N MET A 36 -6.57 -9.50 0.77
CA MET A 36 -6.70 -9.35 2.21
C MET A 36 -6.36 -7.90 2.56
N PRO A 37 -7.33 -7.09 2.99
CA PRO A 37 -7.04 -5.71 3.40
C PRO A 37 -6.20 -5.73 4.68
N LEU A 38 -5.14 -4.91 4.70
CA LEU A 38 -4.31 -4.70 5.89
C LEU A 38 -4.83 -3.53 6.74
N GLY A 39 -5.77 -2.77 6.18
CA GLY A 39 -6.25 -1.53 6.75
C GLY A 39 -5.18 -0.44 6.76
N ILE A 40 -5.27 0.46 7.73
CA ILE A 40 -4.29 1.52 7.94
C ILE A 40 -3.09 0.93 8.68
N VAL A 41 -1.93 0.97 8.02
CA VAL A 41 -0.69 0.35 8.48
C VAL A 41 0.14 1.33 9.30
N ASP A 42 0.15 2.61 8.92
CA ASP A 42 0.84 3.69 9.62
C ASP A 42 0.19 5.04 9.31
N GLU A 43 0.21 5.94 10.28
CA GLU A 43 -0.33 7.29 10.12
C GLU A 43 0.50 8.28 10.94
N THR A 44 0.75 9.45 10.36
CA THR A 44 1.31 10.61 11.04
C THR A 44 0.46 11.84 10.72
N GLU A 45 0.83 13.00 11.24
CA GLU A 45 0.18 14.26 10.88
C GLU A 45 0.19 14.48 9.36
N GLU A 46 1.33 14.23 8.72
CA GLU A 46 1.57 14.52 7.31
C GLU A 46 1.49 13.29 6.40
N SER A 47 1.16 12.10 6.91
CA SER A 47 1.12 10.88 6.09
C SER A 47 0.07 9.88 6.54
N ILE A 48 -0.45 9.09 5.61
CA ILE A 48 -1.27 7.91 5.89
C ILE A 48 -0.86 6.80 4.92
N SER A 49 -0.66 5.60 5.47
CA SER A 49 -0.28 4.39 4.73
C SER A 49 -1.33 3.31 4.96
N TYR A 50 -1.86 2.75 3.88
CA TYR A 50 -2.86 1.69 3.92
C TYR A 50 -2.57 0.69 2.80
N GLY A 51 -3.01 -0.56 2.96
CA GLY A 51 -2.58 -1.59 2.02
C GLY A 51 -3.44 -2.84 1.97
N THR A 52 -3.06 -3.73 1.07
CA THR A 52 -3.67 -5.04 0.88
C THR A 52 -2.59 -6.06 0.51
N VAL A 53 -2.78 -7.31 0.92
CA VAL A 53 -2.02 -8.43 0.36
C VAL A 53 -2.87 -9.10 -0.71
N VAL A 54 -2.28 -9.26 -1.89
CA VAL A 54 -2.89 -9.92 -3.05
C VAL A 54 -2.24 -11.28 -3.21
N LYS A 55 -3.07 -12.34 -3.30
CA LYS A 55 -2.61 -13.67 -3.70
C LYS A 55 -2.68 -13.78 -5.23
N LEU A 56 -1.54 -14.01 -5.85
CA LEU A 56 -1.37 -14.15 -7.30
C LEU A 56 -0.99 -15.58 -7.66
N GLU A 57 -1.59 -16.12 -8.71
CA GLU A 57 -1.20 -17.42 -9.29
C GLU A 57 -0.86 -17.25 -10.77
N LYS A 58 0.17 -17.95 -11.27
CA LYS A 58 0.54 -17.92 -12.68
C LYS A 58 -0.42 -18.79 -13.49
N LYS A 59 -0.93 -18.26 -14.61
CA LYS A 59 -1.95 -18.94 -15.43
C LYS A 59 -1.43 -20.18 -16.17
N ASP A 60 -0.16 -20.15 -16.61
CA ASP A 60 0.37 -21.13 -17.57
C ASP A 60 1.45 -22.07 -16.98
N GLN A 61 1.58 -22.18 -15.65
CA GLN A 61 2.53 -23.10 -15.03
C GLN A 61 1.85 -24.36 -14.50
N SER A 62 2.43 -25.53 -14.80
CA SER A 62 1.97 -26.84 -14.32
C SER A 62 2.11 -27.01 -12.80
N GLU A 63 2.97 -26.21 -12.17
CA GLU A 63 3.02 -26.05 -10.73
C GLU A 63 2.25 -24.79 -10.33
N HIS A 64 1.19 -24.97 -9.54
CA HIS A 64 0.40 -23.90 -8.92
C HIS A 64 1.24 -23.15 -7.87
N SER A 65 2.28 -22.43 -8.31
CA SER A 65 3.04 -21.54 -7.43
C SER A 65 2.22 -20.27 -7.22
N SER A 66 1.74 -20.07 -6.00
CA SER A 66 1.10 -18.83 -5.59
C SER A 66 2.13 -17.89 -4.97
N GLU A 67 2.13 -16.64 -5.40
CA GLU A 67 2.94 -15.57 -4.82
C GLU A 67 2.01 -14.63 -4.02
N LEU A 68 2.44 -14.22 -2.83
CA LEU A 68 1.75 -13.19 -2.06
C LEU A 68 2.47 -11.87 -2.26
N VAL A 69 1.74 -10.86 -2.70
CA VAL A 69 2.28 -9.51 -2.94
C VAL A 69 1.59 -8.54 -1.99
N GLY A 70 2.36 -7.90 -1.12
CA GLY A 70 1.89 -6.77 -0.34
C GLY A 70 1.92 -5.51 -1.19
N ALA A 71 0.78 -4.83 -1.31
CA ALA A 71 0.63 -3.53 -1.97
C ALA A 71 0.31 -2.47 -0.92
N ILE A 72 1.11 -1.40 -0.89
CA ILE A 72 1.00 -0.29 0.06
C ILE A 72 0.79 1.00 -0.72
N ASN A 73 -0.27 1.71 -0.36
CA ASN A 73 -0.53 3.07 -0.78
C ASN A 73 -0.09 4.00 0.35
N ILE A 74 0.74 4.97 0.02
CA ILE A 74 1.24 5.97 0.97
C ILE A 74 0.88 7.34 0.41
N ALA A 75 -0.03 8.04 1.07
CA ALA A 75 -0.29 9.44 0.79
C ALA A 75 0.43 10.30 1.82
N PHE A 76 1.16 11.32 1.38
CA PHE A 76 1.92 12.18 2.29
C PHE A 76 2.04 13.61 1.77
N GLN A 77 2.27 14.53 2.69
CA GLN A 77 2.58 15.92 2.40
C GLN A 77 4.09 16.17 2.47
N LEU A 78 4.59 16.97 1.52
CA LEU A 78 5.99 17.36 1.47
C LEU A 78 6.08 18.78 0.87
N LYS A 79 6.64 19.73 1.61
CA LYS A 79 6.82 21.14 1.17
C LYS A 79 5.55 21.80 0.61
N GLY A 80 4.39 21.50 1.21
CA GLY A 80 3.10 22.04 0.78
C GLY A 80 2.46 21.32 -0.41
N GLU A 81 3.12 20.32 -0.97
CA GLU A 81 2.56 19.45 -2.00
C GLU A 81 2.03 18.15 -1.40
N SER A 82 1.13 17.48 -2.13
CA SER A 82 0.65 16.16 -1.76
C SER A 82 1.10 15.14 -2.78
N LEU A 83 1.71 14.08 -2.28
CA LEU A 83 2.29 13.02 -3.09
C LEU A 83 1.64 11.69 -2.71
N SER A 84 1.66 10.75 -3.66
CA SER A 84 1.22 9.38 -3.44
C SER A 84 2.29 8.43 -3.96
N LEU A 85 2.70 7.49 -3.10
CA LEU A 85 3.64 6.44 -3.44
C LEU A 85 2.92 5.09 -3.36
N TYR A 86 3.14 4.28 -4.39
CA TYR A 86 2.65 2.91 -4.48
C TYR A 86 3.86 1.98 -4.36
N VAL A 87 3.88 1.13 -3.33
CA VAL A 87 4.98 0.21 -3.06
C VAL A 87 4.47 -1.21 -3.07
N PHE A 88 5.20 -2.10 -3.74
CA PHE A 88 4.87 -3.51 -3.84
C PHE A 88 6.09 -4.35 -3.43
N ASP A 89 5.88 -5.40 -2.63
CA ASP A 89 6.91 -6.39 -2.30
C ASP A 89 6.30 -7.78 -2.11
N VAL A 90 7.10 -8.82 -2.33
CA VAL A 90 6.71 -10.19 -2.08
C VAL A 90 6.75 -10.46 -0.58
N VAL A 91 5.68 -11.06 -0.06
CA VAL A 91 5.56 -11.46 1.35
C VAL A 91 5.41 -12.98 1.46
N LYS A 92 5.81 -13.54 2.60
CA LYS A 92 5.75 -14.98 2.84
C LYS A 92 4.47 -15.40 3.58
N ASP A 93 3.93 -14.50 4.38
CA ASP A 93 2.72 -14.69 5.18
C ASP A 93 1.79 -13.51 4.91
N PRO A 94 0.49 -13.74 4.65
CA PRO A 94 -0.46 -12.65 4.47
C PRO A 94 -0.64 -11.76 5.71
N ASN A 95 -0.26 -12.26 6.88
CA ASN A 95 -0.27 -11.54 8.16
C ASN A 95 1.08 -10.89 8.47
N ASP A 96 2.03 -10.84 7.53
CA ASP A 96 3.32 -10.15 7.71
C ASP A 96 3.17 -8.61 7.63
N VAL A 97 2.19 -8.09 8.39
CA VAL A 97 1.86 -6.66 8.51
C VAL A 97 3.08 -5.89 9.02
N THR A 98 3.91 -6.52 9.86
CA THR A 98 5.13 -5.92 10.40
C THR A 98 6.14 -5.59 9.30
N LYS A 99 6.42 -6.54 8.40
CA LYS A 99 7.33 -6.28 7.26
C LYS A 99 6.78 -5.18 6.35
N ILE A 100 5.50 -5.25 6.04
CA ILE A 100 4.82 -4.26 5.18
C ILE A 100 4.86 -2.85 5.83
N LYS A 101 4.61 -2.76 7.13
CA LYS A 101 4.73 -1.52 7.89
C LYS A 101 6.15 -0.95 7.88
N ALA A 102 7.15 -1.82 8.07
CA ALA A 102 8.55 -1.42 8.02
C ALA A 102 8.92 -0.86 6.63
N LEU A 103 8.43 -1.50 5.56
CA LEU A 103 8.64 -1.05 4.19
C LEU A 103 8.05 0.35 3.95
N ALA A 104 6.80 0.59 4.39
CA ALA A 104 6.16 1.90 4.27
C ALA A 104 6.96 3.01 4.97
N LYS A 105 7.39 2.73 6.21
CA LYS A 105 8.21 3.66 7.00
C LYS A 105 9.55 3.95 6.34
N GLN A 106 10.23 2.92 5.85
CA GLN A 106 11.52 3.07 5.18
C GLN A 106 11.42 3.97 3.95
N TRP A 107 10.42 3.75 3.09
CA TRP A 107 10.22 4.59 1.90
C TRP A 107 9.91 6.05 2.25
N LEU A 108 9.03 6.29 3.22
CA LEU A 108 8.74 7.64 3.71
C LEU A 108 9.98 8.34 4.25
N GLN A 109 10.78 7.63 5.05
CA GLN A 109 12.05 8.16 5.58
C GLN A 109 13.03 8.50 4.47
N CYS A 110 13.21 7.62 3.48
CA CYS A 110 14.08 7.86 2.34
C CYS A 110 13.65 9.09 1.53
N ILE A 111 12.36 9.20 1.18
CA ILE A 111 11.85 10.34 0.40
C ILE A 111 12.01 11.64 1.18
N ARG A 112 11.67 11.66 2.47
CA ARG A 112 11.83 12.85 3.31
C ARG A 112 13.30 13.25 3.41
N HIS A 113 14.20 12.31 3.67
CA HIS A 113 15.63 12.59 3.79
C HIS A 113 16.24 13.17 2.50
N GLN A 114 15.85 12.66 1.34
CA GLN A 114 16.31 13.18 0.04
C GLN A 114 15.75 14.56 -0.31
N ASN A 115 14.71 15.01 0.41
CA ASN A 115 14.02 16.28 0.14
C ASN A 115 14.08 17.26 1.32
N THR A 116 14.81 16.95 2.38
CA THR A 116 15.29 17.92 3.38
C THR A 116 16.44 18.73 2.82
#